data_AF-A0A8B2NHF9-F1
#
_entry.id   AF-A0A8B2NHF9-F1
#
_cell.length_a   1.000
_cell.length_b   1.000
_cell.length_c   1.000
_cell.angle_alpha   90.00
_cell.angle_beta   90.00
_cell.angle_gamma   90.00
#
_symmetry.space_group_name_H-M   'P 1'
#
loop_
_entity.id
_entity.type
_entity.pdbx_description
1 polymer ?
#
loop_
_entity_poly.entity_id
_entity_poly.type
_entity_poly.pdbx_seq_one_letter_code
_entity_poly.pdbx_strand_id
1 'polypeptide(L)'
;MIVVMLTASILAFVAVLHFAGAAGLARDAASTAGGAAAVMRSRDIDDDEKERRIRIAAVRLFGSFLAITAVCVGAVAAAAAVVVLGSAFGLYRLAEAVEVGSGWPFILVSSIGMLLVWLLLRQSPRRTRKIDAQ
;
A
#
# COMPACT_ATOMS: atom_id res chain seq x y z
N MET A 1 6.66 13.78 22.59
CA MET A 1 5.36 13.11 22.41
C MET A 1 4.83 13.19 20.99
N ILE A 2 4.86 14.37 20.34
CA ILE A 2 4.43 14.55 18.94
C ILE A 2 5.11 13.57 17.98
N VAL A 3 6.45 13.50 17.96
CA VAL A 3 7.21 12.61 17.07
C VAL A 3 6.81 11.14 17.22
N VAL A 4 6.56 10.68 18.44
CA VAL A 4 6.12 9.29 18.71
C VAL A 4 4.76 9.03 18.07
N MET A 5 3.83 9.98 18.19
CA MET A 5 2.48 9.85 17.64
C MET A 5 2.46 9.97 16.11
N LEU A 6 3.30 10.83 15.54
CA LEU A 6 3.52 10.89 14.08
C LEU A 6 4.18 9.61 13.55
N THR A 7 5.10 9.02 14.31
CA THR A 7 5.69 7.72 13.95
C THR A 7 4.65 6.62 14.04
N ALA A 8 3.81 6.62 15.08
CA ALA A 8 2.72 5.68 15.24
C ALA A 8 1.67 5.78 14.13
N SER A 9 1.37 6.99 13.63
CA SER A 9 0.43 7.16 12.50
C SER A 9 1.00 6.62 11.19
N ILE A 10 2.30 6.78 10.94
CA ILE A 10 3.01 6.13 9.82
C ILE A 10 2.92 4.61 9.96
N LEU A 11 3.18 4.07 11.15
CA LEU A 11 3.07 2.63 11.39
C LEU A 11 1.64 2.12 11.19
N ALA A 12 0.63 2.85 11.64
CA ALA A 12 -0.77 2.50 11.42
C ALA A 12 -1.13 2.49 9.93
N PHE A 13 -0.71 3.51 9.17
CA PHE A 13 -0.88 3.57 7.72
C PHE A 13 -0.28 2.33 7.04
N VAL A 14 0.98 2.03 7.34
CA VAL A 14 1.72 0.90 6.77
C VAL A 14 1.07 -0.42 7.15
N ALA A 15 0.64 -0.56 8.41
CA ALA A 15 -0.01 -1.76 8.91
C ALA A 15 -1.31 -2.04 8.14
N VAL A 16 -2.15 -1.02 7.91
CA VAL A 16 -3.38 -1.18 7.12
C VAL A 16 -3.07 -1.63 5.71
N LEU A 17 -2.10 -0.99 5.03
CA LEU A 17 -1.70 -1.41 3.68
C LEU A 17 -1.17 -2.86 3.64
N HIS A 18 -0.42 -3.26 4.67
CA HIS A 18 0.12 -4.60 4.78
C HIS A 18 -0.99 -5.65 4.99
N PHE A 19 -1.86 -5.44 5.98
CA PHE A 19 -2.95 -6.37 6.29
C PHE A 19 -4.00 -6.44 5.20
N ALA A 20 -4.28 -5.33 4.51
CA ALA A 20 -5.18 -5.30 3.37
C ALA A 20 -4.58 -5.97 2.11
N GLY A 21 -3.32 -6.42 2.16
CA GLY A 21 -2.68 -7.07 1.02
C GLY A 21 -2.54 -6.15 -0.20
N ALA A 22 -2.38 -4.84 0.00
CA ALA A 22 -2.38 -3.83 -1.07
C ALA A 22 -1.38 -4.16 -2.20
N ALA A 23 -0.24 -4.76 -1.85
CA ALA A 23 0.76 -5.21 -2.83
C ALA A 23 0.25 -6.35 -3.73
N GLY A 24 -0.59 -7.25 -3.20
CA GLY A 24 -1.27 -8.29 -3.98
C GLY A 24 -2.27 -7.68 -4.95
N LEU A 25 -3.15 -6.81 -4.47
CA LEU A 25 -4.11 -6.10 -5.32
C LEU A 25 -3.45 -5.35 -6.48
N ALA A 26 -2.35 -4.64 -6.20
CA ALA A 26 -1.60 -3.92 -7.22
C ALA A 26 -0.98 -4.87 -8.27
N ARG A 27 -0.47 -6.04 -7.85
CA ARG A 27 0.08 -7.05 -8.77
C ARG A 27 -1.01 -7.67 -9.64
N ASP A 28 -2.18 -7.95 -9.08
CA ASP A 28 -3.31 -8.54 -9.82
C ASP A 28 -3.89 -7.55 -10.83
N ALA A 29 -3.97 -6.27 -10.46
CA ALA A 29 -4.34 -5.22 -11.39
C ALA A 29 -3.33 -5.10 -12.54
N ALA A 30 -2.03 -5.10 -12.22
CA ALA A 30 -0.96 -5.02 -13.22
C ALA A 30 -0.95 -6.25 -14.16
N SER A 31 -1.16 -7.45 -13.62
CA SER A 31 -1.24 -8.68 -14.43
C SER A 31 -2.47 -8.68 -15.35
N THR A 32 -3.61 -8.18 -14.86
CA THR A 32 -4.82 -8.02 -15.67
C THR A 32 -4.61 -7.02 -16.81
N ALA A 33 -3.99 -5.87 -16.54
CA ALA A 33 -3.66 -4.87 -17.56
C ALA A 33 -2.67 -5.43 -18.60
N GLY A 34 -1.61 -6.12 -18.15
CA GLY A 34 -0.65 -6.77 -19.03
C GLY A 34 -1.30 -7.85 -19.91
N GLY A 35 -2.20 -8.65 -19.34
CA GLY A 35 -2.97 -9.65 -20.07
C GLY A 35 -3.89 -9.03 -21.13
N ALA A 36 -4.59 -7.95 -20.81
CA ALA A 36 -5.43 -7.23 -21.76
C ALA A 36 -4.62 -6.63 -22.92
N ALA A 37 -3.47 -6.03 -22.62
CA ALA A 37 -2.56 -5.51 -23.64
C ALA A 37 -2.03 -6.61 -24.57
N ALA A 38 -1.74 -7.80 -24.03
CA ALA A 38 -1.34 -8.95 -24.82
C ALA A 38 -2.47 -9.45 -25.75
N VAL A 39 -3.73 -9.46 -25.28
CA VAL A 39 -4.90 -9.83 -26.10
C VAL A 39 -5.08 -8.84 -27.26
N MET A 40 -4.96 -7.53 -27.02
CA MET A 40 -5.05 -6.53 -28.08
C MET A 40 -3.99 -6.69 -29.17
N ARG A 41 -2.79 -7.17 -28.82
CA ARG A 41 -1.68 -7.37 -29.76
C ARG A 41 -1.76 -8.71 -30.51
N SER A 42 -2.59 -9.65 -30.06
CA SER A 42 -2.69 -10.96 -30.68
C SER A 42 -3.34 -10.89 -32.06
N ARG A 43 -2.75 -11.58 -33.04
CA ARG A 43 -3.34 -11.78 -34.38
C ARG A 43 -4.10 -13.09 -34.51
N ASP A 44 -3.98 -13.97 -33.52
CA ASP A 44 -4.52 -15.34 -33.57
C ASP A 44 -5.94 -15.44 -32.98
N ILE A 45 -6.47 -14.32 -32.45
CA ILE A 45 -7.78 -14.26 -31.82
C ILE A 45 -8.69 -13.40 -32.71
N ASP A 46 -9.89 -13.89 -32.95
CA ASP A 46 -10.94 -13.15 -33.64
C ASP A 46 -11.37 -11.90 -32.86
N ASP A 47 -11.86 -10.89 -33.56
CA ASP A 47 -12.12 -9.57 -32.98
C ASP A 47 -13.27 -9.59 -31.96
N ASP A 48 -14.30 -10.43 -32.15
CA ASP A 48 -15.40 -10.57 -31.18
C ASP A 48 -14.90 -11.14 -29.84
N GLU A 49 -14.00 -12.13 -29.90
CA GLU A 49 -13.41 -12.73 -28.70
C GLU A 49 -12.39 -11.80 -28.04
N LYS A 50 -11.69 -10.95 -28.81
CA LYS A 50 -10.88 -9.85 -28.24
C LYS A 50 -11.76 -8.88 -27.47
N GLU A 51 -12.87 -8.41 -28.07
CA GLU A 51 -13.76 -7.45 -27.42
C GLU A 51 -14.29 -8.01 -26.09
N ARG A 52 -14.75 -9.26 -26.10
CA ARG A 52 -15.23 -9.94 -24.89
C ARG A 52 -14.16 -10.00 -23.80
N ARG A 53 -12.94 -10.41 -24.14
CA ARG A 53 -11.82 -10.52 -23.17
C ARG A 53 -11.39 -9.17 -22.62
N ILE A 54 -11.31 -8.15 -23.49
CA ILE A 54 -10.98 -6.77 -23.09
C ILE A 54 -12.05 -6.22 -22.16
N ARG A 55 -13.34 -6.46 -22.45
CA ARG A 55 -14.45 -6.03 -21.59
C ARG A 55 -14.36 -6.66 -20.20
N ILE A 56 -14.10 -7.95 -20.11
CA ILE A 56 -13.90 -8.65 -18.83
C ILE A 56 -12.70 -8.06 -18.08
N ALA A 57 -11.59 -7.80 -18.76
CA ALA A 57 -10.41 -7.19 -18.15
C ALA A 57 -10.69 -5.76 -17.66
N ALA A 58 -11.44 -4.96 -18.41
CA ALA A 58 -11.85 -3.61 -18.02
C ALA A 58 -12.69 -3.63 -16.74
N VAL A 59 -13.67 -4.53 -16.63
CA VAL A 59 -14.48 -4.70 -15.41
C VAL A 59 -13.61 -5.12 -14.22
N ARG A 60 -12.66 -6.05 -14.41
CA ARG A 60 -11.73 -6.46 -13.36
C ARG A 60 -10.79 -5.34 -12.92
N LEU A 61 -10.28 -4.54 -13.85
CA LEU A 61 -9.45 -3.37 -13.55
C LEU A 61 -10.23 -2.33 -12.78
N PHE A 62 -11.48 -2.07 -13.15
CA PHE A 62 -12.35 -1.15 -12.41
C PHE A 62 -12.62 -1.64 -10.98
N GLY A 63 -12.90 -2.94 -10.80
CA GLY A 63 -13.03 -3.54 -9.47
C GLY A 63 -11.74 -3.41 -8.65
N SER A 64 -10.58 -3.63 -9.28
CA SER A 64 -9.27 -3.46 -8.64
C SER A 64 -9.01 -2.01 -8.23
N PHE A 65 -9.38 -1.04 -9.07
CA PHE A 65 -9.29 0.39 -8.77
C PHE A 65 -10.11 0.76 -7.53
N LEU A 66 -11.37 0.31 -7.44
CA LEU A 66 -12.21 0.57 -6.27
C LEU A 66 -11.63 -0.07 -5.01
N ALA A 67 -11.15 -1.31 -5.10
CA ALA A 67 -10.55 -2.01 -3.97
C ALA A 67 -9.28 -1.32 -3.47
N ILE A 68 -8.37 -0.93 -4.38
CA ILE A 68 -7.15 -0.17 -4.02
C ILE A 68 -7.53 1.17 -3.39
N THR A 69 -8.50 1.88 -3.98
CA THR A 69 -8.98 3.17 -3.46
C THR A 69 -9.53 3.04 -2.04
N ALA A 70 -10.38 2.03 -1.78
CA ALA A 70 -10.94 1.77 -0.47
C ALA A 70 -9.84 1.48 0.58
N VAL A 71 -8.83 0.69 0.21
CA VAL A 71 -7.68 0.40 1.08
C VAL A 71 -6.87 1.67 1.38
N CYS A 72 -6.61 2.52 0.37
CA CYS A 72 -5.92 3.78 0.56
C CYS A 72 -6.69 4.72 1.48
N VAL A 73 -8.01 4.86 1.29
CA VAL A 73 -8.88 5.66 2.16
C VAL A 73 -8.85 5.13 3.58
N GLY A 74 -8.96 3.81 3.77
CA GLY A 74 -8.87 3.17 5.09
C GLY A 74 -7.52 3.41 5.77
N ALA A 75 -6.42 3.33 5.03
CA ALA A 75 -5.07 3.58 5.57
C ALA A 75 -4.89 5.04 6.01
N VAL A 76 -5.35 6.00 5.20
CA VAL A 76 -5.33 7.43 5.56
C VAL A 76 -6.21 7.69 6.77
N ALA A 77 -7.42 7.12 6.81
CA ALA A 77 -8.33 7.26 7.94
C ALA A 77 -7.72 6.71 9.24
N ALA A 78 -7.06 5.55 9.19
CA ALA A 78 -6.37 4.97 10.34
C ALA A 78 -5.23 5.86 10.85
N ALA A 79 -4.41 6.39 9.94
CA ALA A 79 -3.33 7.32 10.31
C ALA A 79 -3.88 8.61 10.94
N ALA A 80 -4.93 9.18 10.34
CA ALA A 80 -5.60 10.36 10.86
C ALA A 80 -6.22 10.11 12.24
N ALA A 81 -6.84 8.95 12.44
CA ALA A 81 -7.42 8.56 13.73
C ALA A 81 -6.37 8.55 14.85
N VAL A 82 -5.16 8.03 14.60
CA VAL A 82 -4.06 8.06 15.58
C VAL A 82 -3.68 9.49 15.96
N VAL A 83 -3.61 10.39 14.97
CA VAL A 83 -3.26 11.80 15.23
C VAL A 83 -4.36 12.51 16.02
N VAL A 84 -5.62 12.36 15.61
CA VAL A 84 -6.77 12.97 16.28
C VAL A 84 -6.91 12.45 17.70
N LEU A 85 -6.79 11.15 17.93
CA LEU A 85 -6.81 10.55 19.26
C LEU A 85 -5.69 11.11 20.14
N GLY A 86 -4.47 11.20 19.62
CA GLY A 86 -3.34 11.78 20.38
C GLY A 86 -3.62 13.21 20.85
N SER A 87 -4.23 14.04 20.00
CA SER A 87 -4.66 15.38 20.38
C SER A 87 -5.82 15.37 21.38
N ALA A 88 -6.79 14.48 21.23
CA ALA A 88 -7.95 14.36 22.14
C ALA A 88 -7.54 13.93 23.56
N PHE A 89 -6.48 13.12 23.69
CA PHE A 89 -5.87 12.78 24.98
C PHE A 89 -4.98 13.89 25.57
N GLY A 90 -4.89 15.05 24.92
CA GLY A 90 -4.12 16.20 25.40
C GLY A 90 -2.60 16.03 25.27
N LEU A 91 -2.12 15.09 24.45
CA LEU A 91 -0.68 14.84 24.29
C LEU A 91 0.05 15.94 23.51
N TYR A 92 -0.68 16.68 22.67
CA TYR A 92 -0.21 17.79 21.85
C TYR A 92 -1.39 18.53 21.20
N ARG A 93 -1.15 19.70 20.59
CA ARG A 93 -2.15 20.41 19.77
C ARG A 93 -2.05 19.98 18.31
N LEU A 94 -3.19 19.83 17.64
CA LEU A 94 -3.21 19.42 16.22
C LEU A 94 -2.35 20.33 15.32
N ALA A 95 -2.34 21.64 15.60
CA ALA A 95 -1.51 22.60 14.86
C ALA A 95 -0.01 22.30 14.96
N GLU A 96 0.48 21.93 16.15
CA GLU A 96 1.88 21.58 16.37
C GLU A 96 2.26 20.28 15.64
N ALA A 97 1.35 19.30 15.61
CA ALA A 97 1.58 18.07 14.85
C ALA A 97 1.65 18.31 13.35
N VAL A 98 0.82 19.21 12.80
CA VAL A 98 0.88 19.62 11.39
C VAL A 98 2.17 20.37 11.09
N GLU A 99 2.59 21.28 11.96
CA GLU A 99 3.84 22.02 11.80
C GLU A 99 5.05 21.08 11.80
N VAL A 100 5.15 20.17 12.77
CA VAL A 100 6.24 19.19 12.84
C VAL A 100 6.18 18.22 11.67
N GLY A 101 4.98 17.73 11.32
CA GLY A 101 4.79 16.75 10.26
C GLY A 101 5.03 17.30 8.84
N SER A 102 4.78 18.59 8.62
CA SER A 102 5.08 19.28 7.36
C SER A 102 6.52 19.80 7.28
N GLY A 103 7.25 19.75 8.39
CA GLY A 103 8.66 20.14 8.44
C GLY A 103 9.55 19.21 7.61
N TRP A 104 10.43 19.79 6.79
CA TRP A 104 11.45 19.08 6.01
C TRP A 104 12.25 18.04 6.80
N PRO A 105 12.70 18.29 8.04
CA PRO A 105 13.45 17.29 8.81
C PRO A 105 12.65 16.01 9.04
N PHE A 106 11.37 16.13 9.37
CA PHE A 106 10.51 14.97 9.64
C PHE A 106 10.27 14.15 8.37
N ILE A 107 9.97 14.82 7.26
CA ILE A 107 9.76 14.17 5.96
C ILE A 107 11.00 13.39 5.53
N LEU A 108 12.19 13.98 5.65
CA LEU A 108 13.44 13.32 5.28
C LEU A 108 13.74 12.11 6.18
N VAL A 109 13.66 12.29 7.51
CA VAL A 109 13.97 11.21 8.47
C VAL A 109 12.97 10.06 8.35
N SER A 110 11.67 10.34 8.21
CA SER A 110 10.64 9.31 8.05
C SER A 110 10.79 8.56 6.73
N SER A 111 11.07 9.26 5.63
CA SER A 111 11.27 8.64 4.31
C SER A 111 12.49 7.72 4.28
N ILE A 112 13.64 8.23 4.76
CA ILE A 112 14.88 7.44 4.84
C ILE A 112 14.71 6.27 5.80
N GLY A 113 14.13 6.52 6.98
CA GLY A 113 13.86 5.48 7.98
C GLY A 113 13.00 4.35 7.42
N MET A 114 11.94 4.68 6.68
CA MET A 114 11.07 3.70 6.04
C MET A 114 11.80 2.88 4.97
N LEU A 115 12.64 3.51 4.15
CA LEU A 115 13.48 2.82 3.17
C LEU A 115 14.45 1.85 3.84
N LEU A 116 15.11 2.29 4.92
CA LEU A 116 16.02 1.45 5.68
C LEU A 116 15.31 0.24 6.29
N VAL A 117 14.15 0.45 6.92
CA VAL A 117 13.32 -0.64 7.46
C VAL A 117 12.96 -1.63 6.35
N TRP A 118 12.53 -1.15 5.19
CA TRP A 118 12.18 -2.00 4.07
C TRP A 118 13.37 -2.81 3.53
N LEU A 119 14.56 -2.20 3.40
CA LEU A 119 15.77 -2.89 2.98
C LEU A 119 16.18 -3.97 3.99
N LEU A 120 16.11 -3.67 5.28
CA LEU A 120 16.41 -4.63 6.36
C LEU A 120 15.42 -5.80 6.35
N LEU A 121 14.13 -5.54 6.15
CA LEU A 121 13.11 -6.59 6.07
C LEU A 121 13.28 -7.47 4.81
N ARG A 122 13.73 -6.90 3.69
CA ARG A 122 14.05 -7.66 2.47
C ARG A 122 15.26 -8.60 2.66
N GLN A 123 16.20 -8.25 3.53
CA GLN A 123 17.40 -9.03 3.79
C GLN A 123 17.19 -10.21 4.75
N SER A 124 15.95 -10.49 5.20
CA SER A 124 15.62 -11.75 5.85
C SER A 124 15.08 -12.76 4.83
N PRO A 125 15.93 -13.45 4.05
CA PRO A 125 15.49 -14.66 3.39
C PRO A 125 15.09 -15.63 4.49
N ARG A 126 13.85 -16.10 4.43
CA ARG A 126 13.33 -17.18 5.25
C ARG A 126 14.37 -18.31 5.26
N ARG A 127 15.05 -18.44 6.40
CA ARG A 127 15.85 -19.60 6.79
C ARG A 127 14.87 -20.73 7.15
N THR A 128 14.06 -21.16 6.18
CA THR A 128 13.31 -22.41 6.31
C THR A 128 14.32 -23.54 6.14
N ARG A 129 14.96 -23.85 7.26
CA ARG A 129 15.93 -24.91 7.46
C ARG A 129 15.25 -26.23 7.08
N LYS A 130 15.86 -26.96 6.15
CA LYS A 130 15.63 -28.38 5.90
C LYS A 130 15.63 -29.13 7.24
N ILE A 131 14.45 -29.60 7.65
CA ILE A 131 14.19 -30.75 8.53
C ILE A 131 12.96 -31.32 7.83
N ASP A 132 13.12 -32.23 6.86
CA ASP A 132 13.17 -33.66 7.14
C ASP A 132 14.05 -34.40 6.13
N ALA A 133 15.07 -35.07 6.65
CA ALA A 133 15.73 -36.23 6.06
C ALA A 133 16.43 -36.97 7.19
N GLN A 134 15.66 -37.78 7.92
CA GLN A 134 16.15 -38.94 8.65
C GLN A 134 15.18 -40.09 8.40
#